data_AF-A0A1Q5UQ21-F1
#
_entry.id   AF-A0A1Q5UQ21-F1
#
_cell.length_a   1.000
_cell.length_b   1.000
_cell.length_c   1.000
_cell.angle_alpha   90.00
_cell.angle_beta   90.00
_cell.angle_gamma   90.00
#
_symmetry.space_group_name_H-M   'P 1'
#
loop_
_entity.id
_entity.type
_entity.pdbx_description
1 polymer ?
#
loop_
_entity_poly.entity_id
_entity_poly.type
_entity_poly.pdbx_seq_one_letter_code
_entity_poly.pdbx_strand_id
1 'polypeptide(L)'
;MENIELTPQTPSYSNNTWELEGQSNEHIVAVAVFAYEVANIIQPGIEFRQHTNLKNSYYQYYEEVFPTIDDGWRDLYPSRVGKSYEKEFKAMASILGFAPRDLSARFDSGMSFQTTGSVATPQGRLVTFPNVLEHRLEPFELSDPTRPGHYRYIKLYLVDPQCTTSTA
;
A
#
# COMPACT_ATOMS: atom_id res chain seq x y z
N MET A 1 -3.63 -12.74 -18.85
CA MET A 1 -3.99 -14.03 -18.21
C MET A 1 -2.71 -14.59 -17.66
N GLU A 2 -2.65 -14.77 -16.34
CA GLU A 2 -1.44 -15.18 -15.65
C GLU A 2 -1.71 -16.49 -14.90
N ASN A 3 -0.79 -17.43 -15.04
CA ASN A 3 -0.91 -18.78 -14.52
C ASN A 3 0.35 -19.10 -13.73
N ILE A 4 0.19 -19.36 -12.43
CA ILE A 4 1.28 -19.79 -11.56
C ILE A 4 1.05 -21.27 -11.26
N GLU A 5 2.04 -22.10 -11.58
CA GLU A 5 2.01 -23.53 -11.33
C GLU A 5 3.09 -23.89 -10.31
N LEU A 6 2.69 -24.62 -9.26
CA LEU A 6 3.56 -25.13 -8.22
C LEU A 6 3.66 -26.65 -8.35
N THR A 7 4.88 -27.15 -8.19
CA THR A 7 5.18 -28.59 -8.26
C THR A 7 5.83 -29.04 -6.95
N PRO A 8 5.84 -30.35 -6.65
CA PRO A 8 6.57 -30.86 -5.49
C PRO A 8 8.06 -30.47 -5.45
N GLN A 9 8.68 -30.21 -6.62
CA GLN A 9 10.06 -29.77 -6.73
C GLN A 9 10.22 -28.26 -6.47
N THR A 10 9.20 -27.47 -6.79
CA THR A 10 9.12 -26.03 -6.56
C THR A 10 7.82 -25.70 -5.85
N PRO A 11 7.75 -25.94 -4.52
CA PRO A 11 6.48 -25.97 -3.78
C PRO A 11 5.99 -24.59 -3.34
N SER A 12 6.78 -23.53 -3.54
CA SER A 12 6.45 -22.17 -3.12
C SER A 12 6.65 -21.15 -4.23
N TYR A 13 5.78 -20.14 -4.22
CA TYR A 13 5.86 -18.95 -5.06
C TYR A 13 6.14 -17.75 -4.17
N SER A 14 7.12 -16.94 -4.54
CA SER A 14 7.39 -15.66 -3.90
C SER A 14 7.77 -14.62 -4.96
N ASN A 15 6.98 -13.56 -5.07
CA ASN A 15 7.32 -12.39 -5.88
C ASN A 15 7.44 -11.17 -4.97
N ASN A 16 8.63 -10.56 -4.95
CA ASN A 16 8.90 -9.38 -4.14
C ASN A 16 8.69 -8.06 -4.91
N THR A 17 8.29 -8.15 -6.17
CA THR A 17 8.09 -6.99 -7.05
C THR A 17 6.72 -6.40 -6.80
N TRP A 18 6.67 -5.08 -6.64
CA TRP A 18 5.42 -4.32 -6.54
C TRP A 18 5.05 -3.80 -7.91
N GLU A 19 3.77 -3.91 -8.25
CA GLU A 19 3.22 -3.58 -9.56
C GLU A 19 2.22 -2.44 -9.45
N LEU A 20 2.38 -1.42 -10.30
CA LEU A 20 1.35 -0.44 -10.63
C LEU A 20 1.00 -0.63 -12.10
N GLU A 21 -0.29 -0.78 -12.41
CA GLU A 21 -0.69 -1.19 -13.75
C GLU A 21 -0.67 -0.01 -14.72
N GLY A 22 0.00 -0.23 -15.84
CA GLY A 22 0.06 0.69 -16.95
C GLY A 22 0.93 1.93 -16.77
N GLN A 23 1.06 2.68 -17.85
CA GLN A 23 1.79 3.96 -17.90
C GLN A 23 0.82 5.14 -17.76
N SER A 24 1.33 6.34 -17.43
CA SER A 24 0.49 7.53 -17.16
C SER A 24 -0.42 7.95 -18.32
N ASN A 25 -0.17 7.45 -19.53
CA ASN A 25 -0.94 7.67 -20.76
C ASN A 25 -2.01 6.60 -21.04
N GLU A 26 -2.13 5.55 -20.22
CA GLU A 26 -3.09 4.45 -20.44
C GLU A 26 -4.41 4.65 -19.69
N HIS A 27 -4.50 5.69 -18.85
CA HIS A 27 -5.74 6.15 -18.19
C HIS A 27 -6.55 5.04 -17.48
N ILE A 28 -5.84 4.05 -16.95
CA ILE A 28 -6.43 2.98 -16.15
C ILE A 28 -6.87 3.58 -14.80
N VAL A 29 -8.17 3.53 -14.53
CA VAL A 29 -8.82 4.02 -13.30
C VAL A 29 -8.80 2.96 -12.20
N ALA A 30 -9.06 1.71 -12.58
CA ALA A 30 -9.12 0.60 -11.64
C ALA A 30 -8.67 -0.71 -12.29
N VAL A 31 -8.18 -1.61 -11.45
CA VAL A 31 -7.75 -2.96 -11.80
C VAL A 31 -8.66 -3.94 -11.09
N ALA A 32 -9.05 -5.01 -11.77
CA ALA A 32 -9.78 -6.10 -11.15
C ALA A 32 -9.07 -7.43 -11.41
N VAL A 33 -8.84 -8.20 -10.36
CA VAL A 33 -8.24 -9.53 -10.40
C VAL A 33 -9.31 -10.57 -10.11
N PHE A 34 -9.50 -11.52 -11.01
CA PHE A 34 -10.42 -12.64 -10.84
C PHE A 34 -9.68 -13.97 -10.82
N ALA A 35 -9.64 -14.61 -9.65
CA ALA A 35 -9.07 -15.94 -9.48
C ALA A 35 -10.09 -17.00 -9.91
N TYR A 36 -9.94 -17.53 -11.12
CA TYR A 36 -10.95 -18.42 -11.71
C TYR A 36 -10.66 -19.91 -11.44
N GLU A 37 -9.40 -20.28 -11.23
CA GLU A 37 -8.98 -21.65 -10.94
C GLU A 37 -7.87 -21.65 -9.90
N VAL A 38 -8.14 -22.24 -8.74
CA VAL A 38 -7.20 -22.29 -7.62
C VAL A 38 -7.23 -23.68 -7.00
N ALA A 39 -6.11 -24.40 -7.03
CA ALA A 39 -6.04 -25.76 -6.53
C ALA A 39 -4.75 -26.02 -5.77
N ASN A 40 -4.87 -26.72 -4.63
CA ASN A 40 -3.76 -27.21 -3.82
C ASN A 40 -2.76 -26.11 -3.40
N ILE A 41 -3.23 -24.92 -3.06
CA ILE A 41 -2.40 -23.84 -2.52
C ILE A 41 -2.99 -23.29 -1.24
N ILE A 42 -2.14 -22.83 -0.33
CA ILE A 42 -2.55 -22.22 0.92
C ILE A 42 -2.83 -20.74 0.69
N GLN A 43 -4.11 -20.35 0.78
CA GLN A 43 -4.61 -18.97 0.90
C GLN A 43 -3.84 -17.93 0.06
N PRO A 44 -4.04 -17.89 -1.28
CA PRO A 44 -3.48 -16.82 -2.09
C PRO A 44 -4.11 -15.49 -1.69
N GLY A 45 -3.31 -14.42 -1.74
CA GLY A 45 -3.77 -13.06 -1.47
C GLY A 45 -3.02 -12.03 -2.29
N ILE A 46 -3.59 -10.83 -2.33
CA ILE A 46 -2.98 -9.65 -2.92
C ILE A 46 -2.70 -8.67 -1.80
N GLU A 47 -1.44 -8.28 -1.67
CA GLU A 47 -1.01 -7.22 -0.76
C GLU A 47 -1.02 -5.89 -1.50
N PHE A 48 -1.41 -4.83 -0.80
CA PHE A 48 -1.51 -3.48 -1.32
C PHE A 48 -0.65 -2.51 -0.51
N ARG A 49 -0.03 -1.59 -1.22
CA ARG A 49 0.59 -0.41 -0.64
C ARG A 49 0.27 0.82 -1.48
N GLN A 50 0.45 1.98 -0.89
CA GLN A 50 0.35 3.24 -1.61
C GLN A 50 1.51 4.13 -1.26
N HIS A 51 1.92 4.93 -2.24
CA HIS A 51 2.89 5.97 -2.00
C HIS A 51 2.25 7.05 -1.10
N THR A 52 2.88 7.37 0.03
CA THR A 52 2.38 8.41 0.94
C THR A 52 3.52 9.34 1.30
N ASN A 53 3.36 10.62 0.94
CA ASN A 53 4.32 11.63 1.33
C ASN A 53 4.00 12.10 2.75
N LEU A 54 4.82 11.71 3.72
CA LEU A 54 4.67 12.09 5.12
C LEU A 54 5.78 13.05 5.56
N LYS A 55 5.98 14.15 4.83
CA LYS A 55 6.78 15.26 5.37
C LYS A 55 6.16 15.78 6.65
N ASN A 56 7.02 16.11 7.60
CA ASN A 56 6.67 16.77 8.85
C ASN A 56 5.67 17.92 8.67
N SER A 57 5.85 18.75 7.64
CA SER A 57 4.97 19.89 7.34
C SER A 57 3.51 19.55 7.07
N TYR A 58 3.15 18.30 6.76
CA TYR A 58 1.76 17.89 6.49
C TYR A 58 0.95 17.60 7.75
N TYR A 59 1.60 17.22 8.86
CA TYR A 59 0.94 16.91 10.13
C TYR A 59 1.45 17.77 11.30
N GLN A 60 2.60 18.42 11.13
CA GLN A 60 3.09 19.44 12.05
C GLN A 60 2.37 20.76 11.73
N TYR A 61 1.35 21.08 12.52
CA TYR A 61 0.69 22.37 12.45
C TYR A 61 1.70 23.49 12.79
N TYR A 62 1.64 24.58 12.03
CA TYR A 62 2.57 25.73 11.99
C TYR A 62 2.87 26.45 13.34
N GLU A 63 2.29 26.00 14.44
CA GLU A 63 2.44 26.63 15.75
C GLU A 63 3.73 26.23 16.48
N GLU A 64 4.46 25.20 16.04
CA GLU A 64 5.66 24.71 16.75
C GLU A 64 6.99 25.36 16.34
N VAL A 65 6.99 26.42 15.54
CA VAL A 65 8.16 27.31 15.47
C VAL A 65 8.23 28.04 16.80
N PHE A 66 9.08 27.55 17.69
CA PHE A 66 9.29 28.08 19.05
C PHE A 66 9.28 29.61 19.06
N PRO A 67 8.47 30.26 19.91
CA PRO A 67 8.94 31.51 20.47
C PRO A 67 10.22 31.18 21.26
N THR A 68 11.24 32.01 21.12
CA THR A 68 12.46 31.94 21.94
C THR A 68 12.10 31.82 23.42
N ILE A 69 13.00 31.22 24.22
CA ILE A 69 12.84 30.85 25.64
C ILE A 69 12.29 31.97 26.57
N ASP A 70 12.13 33.19 26.08
CA ASP A 70 11.65 34.37 26.81
C ASP A 70 10.12 34.60 26.80
N ASP A 71 9.35 33.87 25.97
CA ASP A 71 7.91 34.10 25.90
C ASP A 71 7.16 33.20 26.91
N GLY A 72 6.63 33.85 27.94
CA GLY A 72 6.06 33.22 29.12
C GLY A 72 4.92 32.24 28.84
N TRP A 73 4.77 31.28 29.76
CA TRP A 73 3.75 30.22 29.83
C TRP A 73 2.27 30.65 29.73
N ARG A 74 1.97 31.93 29.49
CA ARG A 74 0.62 32.50 29.44
C ARG A 74 0.05 32.67 28.04
N ASP A 75 0.86 32.54 26.98
CA ASP A 75 0.43 32.82 25.59
C ASP A 75 0.30 31.56 24.72
N LEU A 76 0.20 30.37 25.34
CA LEU A 76 -0.11 29.15 24.59
C LEU A 76 -1.59 29.17 24.17
N TYR A 77 -1.85 29.25 22.86
CA TYR A 77 -3.19 29.09 22.30
C TYR A 77 -3.88 27.84 22.88
N PRO A 78 -5.22 27.83 23.06
CA PRO A 78 -5.95 26.65 23.55
C PRO A 78 -5.67 25.36 22.75
N SER A 79 -5.29 25.50 21.47
CA SER A 79 -4.81 24.44 20.60
C SER A 79 -3.57 23.69 21.12
N ARG A 80 -2.80 24.26 22.06
CA ARG A 80 -1.55 23.71 22.61
C ARG A 80 -1.68 23.05 23.98
N VAL A 81 -2.83 23.16 24.65
CA VAL A 81 -3.01 22.59 25.99
C VAL A 81 -3.05 21.06 25.91
N GLY A 82 -1.98 20.40 26.35
CA GLY A 82 -1.90 18.94 26.44
C GLY A 82 -1.28 18.22 25.24
N LYS A 83 -0.85 18.96 24.20
CA LYS A 83 -0.16 18.37 23.04
C LYS A 83 1.34 18.30 23.28
N SER A 84 1.92 17.12 23.03
CA SER A 84 3.34 16.85 23.18
C SER A 84 3.86 16.31 21.85
N TYR A 85 4.94 16.91 21.36
CA TYR A 85 5.64 16.58 20.11
C TYR A 85 5.80 15.07 19.88
N GLU A 86 6.16 14.30 20.92
CA GLU A 86 6.33 12.85 20.79
C GLU A 86 5.04 12.04 20.71
N LYS A 87 3.95 12.53 21.31
CA LYS A 87 2.71 11.74 21.47
C LYS A 87 1.88 11.74 20.19
N GLU A 88 1.69 12.90 19.57
CA GLU A 88 0.92 13.02 18.32
C GLU A 88 1.61 12.27 17.19
N PHE A 89 2.93 12.36 17.18
CA PHE A 89 3.80 11.66 16.25
C PHE A 89 3.69 10.13 16.32
N LYS A 90 3.78 9.56 17.52
CA LYS A 90 3.59 8.10 17.74
C LYS A 90 2.18 7.65 17.37
N ALA A 91 1.17 8.49 17.61
CA ALA A 91 -0.21 8.22 17.23
C ALA A 91 -0.39 8.21 15.71
N MET A 92 0.17 9.19 14.99
CA MET A 92 0.13 9.22 13.51
C MET A 92 0.85 8.03 12.90
N ALA A 93 2.04 7.69 13.41
CA ALA A 93 2.76 6.48 13.00
C ALA A 93 1.89 5.23 13.19
N SER A 94 1.23 5.08 14.34
CA SER A 94 0.33 3.96 14.60
C SER A 94 -0.89 3.93 13.69
N ILE A 95 -1.53 5.07 13.41
CA ILE A 95 -2.74 5.14 12.55
C ILE A 95 -2.39 4.80 11.11
N LEU A 96 -1.25 5.28 10.64
CA LEU A 96 -0.81 5.10 9.27
C LEU A 96 -0.03 3.79 9.07
N GLY A 97 0.27 3.05 10.14
CA GLY A 97 0.99 1.77 10.08
C GLY A 97 2.50 1.91 9.87
N PHE A 98 3.09 3.04 10.26
CA PHE A 98 4.53 3.29 10.20
C PHE A 98 5.22 3.07 11.54
N ALA A 99 6.52 2.79 11.51
CA ALA A 99 7.31 2.93 12.72
C ALA A 99 7.49 4.43 13.03
N PRO A 100 7.49 4.85 14.30
CA PRO A 100 7.79 6.25 14.63
C PRO A 100 9.12 6.74 14.07
N ARG A 101 10.09 5.88 13.72
CA ARG A 101 11.33 6.39 13.11
C ARG A 101 11.14 6.87 11.67
N ASP A 102 10.19 6.27 10.95
CA ASP A 102 9.96 6.51 9.52
C ASP A 102 9.27 7.84 9.24
N LEU A 103 8.62 8.42 10.26
CA LEU A 103 7.96 9.72 10.16
C LEU A 103 8.84 10.85 10.69
N SER A 104 10.01 10.58 11.27
CA SER A 104 10.65 11.59 12.11
C SER A 104 11.28 12.71 11.28
N ALA A 105 11.10 13.96 11.71
CA ALA A 105 11.67 15.16 11.09
C ALA A 105 13.18 15.12 10.80
N ARG A 106 13.92 14.30 11.55
CA ARG A 106 15.38 14.16 11.43
C ARG A 106 15.79 13.20 10.33
N PHE A 107 14.88 12.37 9.86
CA PHE A 107 15.07 11.42 8.77
C PHE A 107 14.06 11.79 7.68
N ASP A 108 14.39 12.82 6.89
CA ASP A 108 13.64 13.21 5.68
C ASP A 108 13.89 12.17 4.56
N SER A 109 13.62 10.89 4.84
CA SER A 109 13.60 9.84 3.82
C SER A 109 12.33 10.07 3.00
N GLY A 110 12.46 10.94 2.01
CA GLY A 110 11.37 11.70 1.38
C GLY A 110 10.26 10.94 0.64
N MET A 111 10.08 9.63 0.82
CA MET A 111 8.97 8.85 0.26
C MET A 111 8.77 7.60 1.14
N SER A 112 7.61 7.45 1.80
CA SER A 112 7.27 6.23 2.54
C SER A 112 6.10 5.52 1.86
N PHE A 113 6.20 4.19 1.75
CA PHE A 113 5.09 3.39 1.26
C PHE A 113 4.23 2.97 2.46
N GLN A 114 2.98 3.40 2.46
CA GLN A 114 2.01 2.91 3.42
C GLN A 114 1.52 1.55 2.97
N THR A 115 1.74 0.52 3.79
CA THR A 115 1.11 -0.79 3.55
C THR A 115 -0.35 -0.69 3.96
N THR A 116 -1.26 -0.89 3.02
CA THR A 116 -2.71 -0.75 3.25
C THR A 116 -3.33 -2.06 3.74
N GLY A 117 -2.65 -3.19 3.49
CA GLY A 117 -3.04 -4.52 3.94
C GLY A 117 -3.14 -5.50 2.77
N SER A 118 -3.71 -6.67 3.04
CA SER A 118 -3.91 -7.71 2.03
C SER A 118 -5.34 -8.25 1.99
N VAL A 119 -5.70 -8.81 0.84
CA VAL A 119 -7.01 -9.40 0.58
C VAL A 119 -6.83 -10.79 -0.02
N ALA A 120 -7.44 -11.79 0.61
CA ALA A 120 -7.43 -13.16 0.11
C ALA A 120 -8.20 -13.29 -1.21
N THR A 121 -7.66 -14.08 -2.14
CA THR A 121 -8.18 -14.33 -3.50
C THR A 121 -8.52 -15.81 -3.72
N PRO A 122 -9.47 -16.39 -2.98
CA PRO A 122 -9.93 -17.75 -3.24
C PRO A 122 -10.58 -17.86 -4.61
N GLN A 123 -10.70 -19.08 -5.11
CA GLN A 123 -11.38 -19.36 -6.38
C GLN A 123 -12.77 -18.73 -6.43
N GLY A 124 -13.10 -18.14 -7.58
CA GLY A 124 -14.38 -17.48 -7.84
C GLY A 124 -14.48 -16.06 -7.26
N ARG A 125 -13.43 -15.51 -6.66
CA ARG A 125 -13.44 -14.13 -6.15
C ARG A 125 -12.90 -13.14 -7.18
N LEU A 126 -13.66 -12.07 -7.40
CA LEU A 126 -13.23 -10.85 -8.08
C LEU A 126 -12.85 -9.82 -7.02
N VAL A 127 -11.64 -9.28 -7.10
CA VAL A 127 -11.17 -8.18 -6.26
C VAL A 127 -10.88 -6.98 -7.16
N THR A 128 -11.56 -5.87 -6.92
CA THR A 128 -11.38 -4.62 -7.68
C THR A 128 -10.81 -3.54 -6.77
N PHE A 129 -9.81 -2.82 -7.26
CA PHE A 129 -9.12 -1.76 -6.53
C PHE A 129 -8.73 -0.62 -7.47
N PRO A 130 -8.61 0.62 -6.95
CA PRO A 130 -8.22 1.76 -7.77
C PRO A 130 -6.76 1.62 -8.21
N ASN A 131 -6.43 2.09 -9.42
CA ASN A 131 -5.08 2.03 -9.99
C ASN A 131 -4.15 3.12 -9.42
N VAL A 132 -4.24 3.34 -8.12
CA VAL A 132 -3.33 4.17 -7.30
C VAL A 132 -2.62 3.32 -6.24
N LEU A 133 -3.08 2.09 -6.04
CA LEU A 133 -2.48 1.13 -5.12
C LEU A 133 -1.48 0.28 -5.90
N GLU A 134 -0.23 0.32 -5.47
CA GLU A 134 0.72 -0.71 -5.86
C GLU A 134 0.30 -2.02 -5.20
N HIS A 135 0.41 -3.11 -5.94
CA HIS A 135 -0.02 -4.42 -5.47
C HIS A 135 0.99 -5.50 -5.83
N ARG A 136 0.95 -6.60 -5.09
CA ARG A 136 1.70 -7.81 -5.41
C ARG A 136 0.93 -9.02 -4.91
N LEU A 137 1.19 -10.18 -5.49
CA LEU A 137 0.74 -11.43 -4.91
C LEU A 137 1.53 -11.73 -3.64
N GLU A 138 0.82 -12.07 -2.57
CA GLU A 138 1.45 -12.60 -1.37
C GLU A 138 2.16 -13.93 -1.70
N PRO A 139 3.29 -14.24 -1.04
CA PRO A 139 3.89 -15.55 -1.16
C PRO A 139 2.92 -16.64 -0.73
N PHE A 140 2.84 -17.72 -1.49
CA PHE A 140 2.00 -18.88 -1.17
C PHE A 140 2.71 -20.17 -1.55
N GLU A 141 2.27 -21.26 -0.94
CA GLU A 141 2.86 -22.59 -1.12
C GLU A 141 1.79 -23.66 -1.31
N LEU A 142 2.23 -24.86 -1.71
CA LEU A 142 1.37 -26.02 -1.84
C LEU A 142 0.72 -26.39 -0.50
N SER A 143 -0.58 -26.67 -0.52
CA SER A 143 -1.28 -27.20 0.66
C SER A 143 -0.88 -28.65 0.94
N ASP A 144 -0.72 -29.46 -0.11
CA ASP A 144 -0.16 -30.80 -0.08
C ASP A 144 1.11 -30.80 -0.94
N PRO A 145 2.31 -30.87 -0.32
CA PRO A 145 3.59 -30.83 -1.03
C PRO A 145 3.82 -32.00 -2.00
N THR A 146 3.04 -33.08 -1.88
CA THR A 146 3.20 -34.27 -2.73
C THR A 146 2.49 -34.15 -4.08
N ARG A 147 1.59 -33.18 -4.22
CA ARG A 147 0.77 -32.96 -5.40
C ARG A 147 1.07 -31.60 -6.02
N PRO A 148 0.97 -31.45 -7.35
CA PRO A 148 1.03 -30.13 -7.96
C PRO A 148 -0.18 -29.27 -7.55
N GLY A 149 -0.03 -27.97 -7.68
CA GLY A 149 -1.06 -26.96 -7.40
C GLY A 149 -0.93 -25.79 -8.37
N HIS A 150 -1.95 -24.96 -8.44
CA HIS A 150 -1.93 -23.79 -9.32
C HIS A 150 -2.79 -22.65 -8.79
N TYR A 151 -2.40 -21.44 -9.18
CA TYR A 151 -3.15 -20.21 -9.01
C TYR A 151 -3.29 -19.55 -10.37
N ARG A 152 -4.52 -19.49 -10.89
CA ARG A 152 -4.79 -18.88 -12.20
C ARG A 152 -5.81 -17.77 -12.09
N TYR A 153 -5.47 -16.64 -12.70
CA TYR A 153 -6.31 -15.46 -12.65
C TYR A 153 -6.27 -14.65 -13.95
N ILE A 154 -7.26 -13.78 -14.08
CA ILE A 154 -7.32 -12.76 -15.11
C ILE A 154 -7.29 -11.38 -14.46
N LYS A 155 -6.54 -10.45 -15.07
CA LYS A 155 -6.56 -9.03 -14.76
C LYS A 155 -7.47 -8.34 -15.78
N LEU A 156 -8.36 -7.49 -15.29
CA LEU A 156 -9.26 -6.64 -16.06
C LEU A 156 -8.95 -5.18 -15.72
N TYR A 157 -9.04 -4.30 -16.71
CA TYR A 157 -8.71 -2.88 -16.55
C TYR A 157 -9.93 -2.04 -16.88
N LEU A 158 -10.28 -1.13 -15.96
CA LEU A 158 -11.24 -0.08 -16.21
C LEU A 158 -10.48 1.16 -16.70
N VAL A 159 -10.69 1.55 -17.95
CA VAL A 159 -10.01 2.68 -18.59
C VAL A 159 -10.97 3.85 -18.75
N ASP A 160 -10.54 5.07 -18.42
CA ASP A 160 -11.31 6.28 -18.65
C ASP A 160 -11.32 6.64 -20.16
N PRO A 161 -12.49 6.62 -20.83
CA PRO A 161 -12.57 6.92 -22.26
C PRO A 161 -12.43 8.42 -22.60
N GLN A 162 -12.49 9.33 -21.62
CA GLN A 162 -12.53 10.77 -21.88
C GLN A 162 -11.16 11.39 -22.17
N CYS A 163 -10.06 10.68 -21.91
CA CYS A 163 -8.73 11.17 -22.24
C CYS A 163 -8.37 10.85 -23.69
N THR A 164 -8.89 11.67 -24.62
CA THR A 164 -8.33 11.71 -25.97
C THR A 164 -7.00 12.43 -25.89
N THR A 165 -5.88 11.73 -26.11
CA THR A 165 -4.59 12.38 -26.29
C THR A 165 -4.72 13.41 -27.41
N SER A 166 -4.62 14.70 -27.09
CA SER A 166 -4.45 15.74 -28.09
C SER A 166 -3.10 15.52 -28.77
N THR A 167 -3.09 14.75 -29.85
CA THR A 167 -1.97 14.71 -30.78
C THR A 167 -1.84 16.10 -31.40
N ALA A 168 -0.80 16.82 -30.98
CA ALA A 168 -0.28 18.02 -31.64
C ALA A 168 1.06 17.65 -32.30
#